data_AF-A0A6A0QWR3-F1
#
_entry.id   AF-A0A6A0QWR3-F1
#
_cell.length_a   1.000
_cell.length_b   1.000
_cell.length_c   1.000
_cell.angle_alpha   90.00
_cell.angle_beta   90.00
_cell.angle_gamma   90.00
#
_symmetry.space_group_name_H-M   'P 1'
#
loop_
_entity.id
_entity.type
_entity.pdbx_description
1 polymer ?
#
loop_
_entity_poly.entity_id
_entity_poly.type
_entity_poly.pdbx_seq_one_letter_code
_entity_poly.pdbx_strand_id
1 'polypeptide(L)'
;NGVPFPKNSAGAIEGQRLCREWGTRQAFSSEARYTIHYQYTDTSQGTYWCATFVESTRDPVSAITVGAKFEDAKWFRGWNTERRSVSKCPDGDCCRQVSESMAERWNGHAWPSVRPNSHVLAAMPVETIPGVDMVEIYEFLAKQESEAYE
;
A
#
# COMPACT_ATOMS: atom_id res chain seq x y z
N ASN A 1 -14.77 -9.03 9.55
CA ASN A 1 -14.23 -7.64 9.50
C ASN A 1 -14.42 -6.96 8.14
N GLY A 2 -14.77 -7.65 7.03
CA GLY A 2 -15.37 -7.02 5.83
C GLY A 2 -14.45 -6.13 4.97
N VAL A 3 -13.24 -5.82 5.44
CA VAL A 3 -12.24 -5.05 4.70
C VAL A 3 -11.95 -5.74 3.35
N PRO A 4 -12.02 -5.03 2.21
CA PRO A 4 -11.83 -5.62 0.89
C PRO A 4 -10.34 -5.81 0.58
N PHE A 5 -9.69 -6.73 1.30
CA PHE A 5 -8.29 -7.05 1.04
C PHE A 5 -8.14 -7.70 -0.34
N PRO A 6 -7.11 -7.33 -1.12
CA PRO A 6 -6.76 -8.03 -2.34
C PRO A 6 -6.37 -9.48 -2.01
N LYS A 7 -6.76 -10.39 -2.89
CA LYS A 7 -6.51 -11.83 -2.78
C LYS A 7 -5.93 -12.36 -4.08
N ASN A 8 -5.09 -13.38 -4.00
CA ASN A 8 -4.63 -14.11 -5.19
C ASN A 8 -5.72 -15.07 -5.72
N SER A 9 -5.42 -15.80 -6.79
CA SER A 9 -6.32 -16.79 -7.41
C SER A 9 -6.72 -17.93 -6.47
N ALA A 10 -5.93 -18.23 -5.44
CA ALA A 10 -6.23 -19.21 -4.40
C ALA A 10 -6.96 -18.61 -3.18
N GLY A 11 -7.26 -17.30 -3.19
CA GLY A 11 -7.94 -16.60 -2.11
C GLY A 11 -7.04 -16.13 -0.95
N ALA A 12 -5.72 -16.34 -1.03
CA ALA A 12 -4.76 -15.91 -0.01
C ALA A 12 -4.48 -14.40 -0.13
N ILE A 13 -4.28 -13.74 1.01
CA ILE A 13 -4.01 -12.28 1.10
C ILE A 13 -2.52 -11.97 1.24
N GLU A 14 -1.73 -12.97 1.58
CA GLU A 14 -0.30 -12.87 1.80
C GLU A 14 0.43 -12.43 0.51
N GLY A 15 1.32 -11.45 0.66
CA GLY A 15 2.07 -10.84 -0.45
C GLY A 15 1.23 -10.01 -1.42
N GLN A 16 -0.08 -9.86 -1.19
CA GLN A 16 -0.92 -9.00 -2.01
C GLN A 16 -0.69 -7.52 -1.66
N ARG A 17 -0.66 -6.66 -2.68
CA ARG A 17 -0.43 -5.22 -2.51
C ARG A 17 -1.71 -4.50 -2.16
N LEU A 18 -1.79 -3.93 -0.96
CA LEU A 18 -2.89 -3.02 -0.58
C LEU A 18 -2.82 -1.71 -1.39
N CYS A 19 -3.95 -1.04 -1.57
CA CYS A 19 -3.98 0.26 -2.24
C CYS A 19 -3.16 1.31 -1.45
N ARG A 20 -2.50 2.22 -2.16
CA ARG A 20 -1.65 3.26 -1.56
C ARG A 20 -2.41 4.23 -0.65
N GLU A 21 -3.69 4.37 -0.88
CA GLU A 21 -4.56 5.24 -0.08
C GLU A 21 -4.86 4.68 1.30
N TRP A 22 -4.62 3.40 1.56
CA TRP A 22 -4.86 2.83 2.88
C TRP A 22 -3.90 3.39 3.93
N GLY A 23 -4.41 3.54 5.16
CA GLY A 23 -3.62 4.01 6.30
C GLY A 23 -2.34 3.22 6.54
N THR A 24 -2.35 1.91 6.23
CA THR A 24 -1.15 1.06 6.29
C THR A 24 -0.02 1.56 5.39
N ARG A 25 -0.33 2.06 4.19
CA ARG A 25 0.69 2.59 3.27
C ARG A 25 1.03 4.04 3.60
N GLN A 26 0.00 4.86 3.83
CA GLN A 26 0.15 6.28 4.17
C GLN A 26 1.01 6.50 5.43
N ALA A 27 0.97 5.57 6.40
CA ALA A 27 1.76 5.66 7.62
C ALA A 27 3.29 5.72 7.38
N PHE A 28 3.80 5.11 6.31
CA PHE A 28 5.24 5.14 5.99
C PHE A 28 5.72 6.51 5.50
N SER A 29 4.81 7.27 4.88
CA SER A 29 5.06 8.63 4.38
C SER A 29 4.72 9.70 5.42
N SER A 30 4.02 9.34 6.50
CA SER A 30 3.67 10.25 7.58
C SER A 30 4.90 10.73 8.34
N GLU A 31 4.96 12.02 8.65
CA GLU A 31 6.01 12.62 9.50
C GLU A 31 5.93 12.10 10.95
N ALA A 32 4.76 11.60 11.35
CA ALA A 32 4.48 11.15 12.71
C ALA A 32 4.86 9.67 12.94
N ARG A 33 6.02 9.24 12.44
CA ARG A 33 6.47 7.82 12.39
C ARG A 33 6.53 7.12 13.75
N TYR A 34 6.70 7.88 14.84
CA TYR A 34 6.78 7.33 16.21
C TYR A 34 5.42 7.28 16.93
N THR A 35 4.34 7.64 16.24
CA THR A 35 2.98 7.66 16.80
C THR A 35 2.04 6.80 15.98
N ILE A 36 0.88 6.47 16.55
CA ILE A 36 -0.14 5.70 15.83
C ILE A 36 -0.79 6.59 14.76
N HIS A 37 -0.74 6.14 13.51
CA HIS A 37 -1.42 6.75 12.38
C HIS A 37 -2.88 6.27 12.33
N TYR A 38 -3.79 7.16 12.69
CA TYR A 38 -5.24 6.95 12.56
C TYR A 38 -5.74 7.53 11.24
N GLN A 39 -6.58 6.79 10.52
CA GLN A 39 -7.12 7.21 9.24
C GLN A 39 -8.45 6.51 8.91
N TYR A 40 -9.38 7.23 8.27
CA TYR A 40 -10.50 6.64 7.54
C TYR A 40 -10.19 6.50 6.05
N THR A 41 -10.59 5.38 5.47
CA THR A 41 -10.49 5.11 4.02
C THR A 41 -11.88 4.79 3.49
N ASP A 42 -12.39 5.65 2.62
CA ASP A 42 -13.65 5.43 1.91
C ASP A 42 -13.38 4.56 0.67
N THR A 43 -14.21 3.55 0.45
CA THR A 43 -14.11 2.60 -0.69
C THR A 43 -15.48 2.40 -1.32
N SER A 44 -15.54 1.74 -2.49
CA SER A 44 -16.82 1.33 -3.09
C SER A 44 -17.62 0.37 -2.20
N GLN A 45 -16.96 -0.32 -1.26
CA GLN A 45 -17.55 -1.30 -0.34
C GLN A 45 -17.79 -0.73 1.08
N GLY A 46 -17.65 0.59 1.25
CA GLY A 46 -17.87 1.28 2.52
C GLY A 46 -16.63 1.95 3.11
N THR A 47 -16.80 2.51 4.31
CA THR A 47 -15.77 3.28 5.02
C THR A 47 -15.14 2.47 6.14
N TYR A 48 -13.80 2.48 6.19
CA TYR A 48 -13.02 1.72 7.15
C TYR A 48 -12.08 2.64 7.93
N TRP A 49 -12.07 2.49 9.24
CA TRP A 49 -11.09 3.11 10.13
C TRP A 49 -9.89 2.19 10.30
N CYS A 50 -8.69 2.75 10.34
CA CYS A 50 -7.45 2.03 10.61
C CYS A 50 -6.58 2.78 11.63
N ALA A 51 -5.94 2.03 12.52
CA ALA A 51 -4.82 2.46 13.34
C ALA A 51 -3.57 1.69 12.92
N THR A 52 -2.53 2.40 12.51
CA THR A 52 -1.28 1.80 12.04
C THR A 52 -0.11 2.28 12.90
N PHE A 53 0.72 1.34 13.33
CA PHE A 53 1.99 1.62 13.99
C PHE A 53 3.13 1.11 13.12
N VAL A 54 4.13 1.95 12.87
CA VAL A 54 5.33 1.59 12.10
C VAL A 54 6.44 1.19 13.07
N GLU A 55 6.90 -0.06 12.97
CA GLU A 55 8.02 -0.59 13.74
C GLU A 55 9.35 -0.22 13.05
N SER A 56 9.86 0.97 13.34
CA SER A 56 11.10 1.49 12.74
C SER A 56 12.38 0.77 13.19
N THR A 57 12.32 -0.04 14.26
CA THR A 57 13.48 -0.77 14.80
C THR A 57 13.71 -2.13 14.13
N ARG A 58 12.79 -2.56 13.25
CA ARG A 58 12.95 -3.79 12.46
C ARG A 58 13.62 -3.49 11.13
N ASP A 59 14.36 -4.46 10.62
CA ASP A 59 14.91 -4.47 9.26
C ASP A 59 14.43 -5.73 8.52
N PRO A 60 13.60 -5.61 7.46
CA PRO A 60 13.04 -4.36 6.94
C PRO A 60 12.01 -3.74 7.90
N VAL A 61 11.81 -2.42 7.78
CA VAL A 61 10.78 -1.69 8.52
C VAL A 61 9.41 -2.30 8.23
N SER A 62 8.67 -2.64 9.29
CA SER A 62 7.34 -3.23 9.20
C SER A 62 6.29 -2.32 9.82
N ALA A 63 5.02 -2.56 9.52
CA ALA A 63 3.92 -1.89 10.18
C ALA A 63 2.85 -2.89 10.62
N ILE A 64 2.22 -2.59 11.74
CA ILE A 64 1.08 -3.33 12.27
C ILE A 64 -0.15 -2.44 12.12
N THR A 65 -1.18 -2.92 11.45
CA THR A 65 -2.45 -2.22 11.28
C THR A 65 -3.59 -3.02 11.89
N VAL A 66 -4.43 -2.34 12.66
CA VAL A 66 -5.75 -2.83 13.05
C VAL A 66 -6.81 -1.96 12.41
N GLY A 67 -7.94 -2.56 12.03
CA GLY A 67 -9.02 -1.85 11.36
C GLY A 67 -10.41 -2.26 11.82
N ALA A 68 -11.34 -1.34 11.69
CA ALA A 68 -12.75 -1.50 12.03
C ALA A 68 -13.63 -0.84 10.96
N LYS A 69 -14.90 -1.23 10.88
CA LYS A 69 -15.88 -0.49 10.09
C LYS A 69 -16.14 0.87 10.71
N PHE A 70 -16.64 1.82 9.90
CA PHE A 70 -17.01 3.15 10.36
C PHE A 70 -17.95 3.15 11.58
N GLU A 71 -18.98 2.29 11.58
CA GLU A 71 -19.98 2.19 12.66
C GLU A 71 -19.38 1.77 14.02
N ASP A 72 -18.31 0.97 13.97
CA ASP A 72 -17.62 0.43 15.15
C ASP A 72 -16.45 1.30 15.60
N ALA A 73 -15.98 2.21 14.74
CA ALA A 73 -14.78 3.00 14.99
C ALA A 73 -14.86 3.81 16.29
N LYS A 74 -16.06 4.29 16.67
CA LYS A 74 -16.31 5.08 17.90
C LYS A 74 -15.84 4.41 19.20
N TRP A 75 -15.66 3.09 19.20
CA TRP A 75 -15.18 2.33 20.36
C TRP A 75 -13.65 2.28 20.48
N PHE A 76 -12.92 2.76 19.47
CA PHE A 76 -11.47 2.72 19.42
C PHE A 76 -10.85 4.10 19.67
N ARG A 77 -9.69 4.13 20.32
CA ARG A 77 -8.91 5.38 20.46
C ARG A 77 -8.51 5.88 19.06
N GLY A 78 -8.64 7.20 18.83
CA GLY A 78 -8.30 7.81 17.54
C GLY A 78 -9.43 7.76 16.51
N TRP A 79 -10.64 7.37 16.91
CA TRP A 79 -11.84 7.41 16.07
C TRP A 79 -12.20 8.82 15.59
N ASN A 80 -11.84 9.86 16.35
CA ASN A 80 -12.11 11.26 16.03
C ASN A 80 -11.05 11.86 15.07
N THR A 81 -10.30 11.02 14.35
CA THR A 81 -9.30 11.50 13.38
C THR A 81 -9.97 12.17 12.19
N GLU A 82 -9.38 13.28 11.74
CA GLU A 82 -9.79 13.99 10.54
C GLU A 82 -9.10 13.48 9.27
N ARG A 83 -8.10 12.58 9.41
CA ARG A 83 -7.40 12.00 8.26
C ARG A 83 -8.35 11.08 7.50
N ARG A 84 -8.68 11.48 6.27
CA ARG A 84 -9.51 10.70 5.36
C ARG A 84 -8.83 10.56 4.00
N SER A 85 -9.12 9.45 3.35
CA SER A 85 -8.60 9.08 2.03
C SER A 85 -9.67 8.31 1.27
N VAL A 86 -9.54 8.22 -0.05
CA VAL A 86 -10.51 7.50 -0.90
C VAL A 86 -9.75 6.48 -1.73
N SER A 87 -10.04 5.20 -1.53
CA SER A 87 -9.51 4.12 -2.36
C SER A 87 -10.51 3.75 -3.45
N LYS A 88 -10.09 3.92 -4.71
CA LYS A 88 -10.84 3.42 -5.88
C LYS A 88 -10.40 2.01 -6.31
N CYS A 89 -9.38 1.43 -5.69
CA CYS A 89 -8.91 0.10 -6.06
C CYS A 89 -9.94 -0.99 -5.69
N PRO A 90 -10.08 -2.05 -6.50
CA PRO A 90 -9.39 -2.33 -7.76
C PRO A 90 -10.07 -1.74 -9.01
N ASP A 91 -11.12 -0.94 -8.84
CA ASP A 91 -12.00 -0.50 -9.93
C ASP A 91 -11.44 0.74 -10.68
N GLY A 92 -11.49 0.71 -12.00
CA GLY A 92 -11.10 1.84 -12.88
C GLY A 92 -9.60 2.21 -12.82
N ASP A 93 -9.31 3.47 -13.14
CA ASP A 93 -7.95 4.02 -13.01
C ASP A 93 -7.57 4.14 -11.54
N CYS A 94 -6.74 3.21 -11.08
CA CYS A 94 -6.37 3.07 -9.68
C CYS A 94 -4.84 3.12 -9.50
N CYS A 95 -4.40 3.35 -8.27
CA CYS A 95 -2.98 3.53 -7.93
C CYS A 95 -2.05 2.33 -8.25
N ARG A 96 -2.61 1.19 -8.70
CA ARG A 96 -1.83 0.02 -9.14
C ARG A 96 -1.52 0.04 -10.63
N GLN A 97 -2.18 0.91 -11.39
CA GLN A 97 -2.04 0.99 -12.84
C GLN A 97 -1.02 2.07 -13.21
N VAL A 98 -0.07 1.69 -14.05
CA VAL A 98 0.92 2.61 -14.60
C VAL A 98 0.24 3.48 -15.67
N SER A 99 0.51 4.78 -15.68
CA SER A 99 0.03 5.65 -16.75
C SER A 99 0.68 5.31 -18.08
N GLU A 100 -0.02 5.52 -19.19
CA GLU A 100 0.50 5.22 -20.53
C GLU A 100 1.86 5.89 -20.80
N SER A 101 1.99 7.17 -20.43
CA SER A 101 3.24 7.93 -20.55
C SER A 101 4.41 7.33 -19.76
N MET A 102 4.18 6.84 -18.54
CA MET A 102 5.21 6.18 -17.74
C MET A 102 5.58 4.81 -18.31
N ALA A 103 4.59 4.07 -18.79
CA ALA A 103 4.81 2.79 -19.43
C ALA A 103 5.65 2.95 -20.72
N GLU A 104 5.30 3.90 -21.59
CA GLU A 104 6.09 4.20 -22.79
C GLU A 104 7.53 4.57 -22.47
N ARG A 105 7.76 5.29 -21.37
CA ARG A 105 9.10 5.74 -20.98
C ARG A 105 9.96 4.64 -20.39
N TRP A 106 9.40 3.81 -19.50
CA TRP A 106 10.19 2.94 -18.62
C TRP A 106 9.98 1.44 -18.84
N ASN A 107 8.92 1.04 -19.54
CA ASN A 107 8.68 -0.37 -19.82
C ASN A 107 9.81 -0.94 -20.70
N GLY A 108 10.35 -2.09 -20.33
CA GLY A 108 11.52 -2.67 -21.00
C GLY A 108 12.84 -1.92 -20.79
N HIS A 109 12.87 -0.87 -19.96
CA HIS A 109 14.08 -0.14 -19.58
C HIS A 109 14.43 -0.28 -18.09
N ALA A 110 13.48 -0.74 -17.26
CA ALA A 110 13.66 -0.95 -15.82
C ALA A 110 13.35 -2.39 -15.42
N TRP A 111 14.29 -3.03 -14.71
CA TRP A 111 14.15 -4.37 -14.16
C TRP A 111 14.31 -4.34 -12.63
N PRO A 112 13.22 -4.37 -11.86
CA PRO A 112 13.30 -4.43 -10.41
C PRO A 112 13.86 -5.79 -9.96
N SER A 113 14.88 -5.76 -9.09
CA SER A 113 15.36 -6.94 -8.40
C SER A 113 14.88 -6.91 -6.96
N VAL A 114 14.24 -7.98 -6.50
CA VAL A 114 13.75 -8.09 -5.13
C VAL A 114 14.61 -9.09 -4.37
N ARG A 115 14.88 -8.79 -3.10
CA ARG A 115 15.37 -9.79 -2.13
C ARG A 115 14.16 -10.39 -1.43
N PRO A 116 13.68 -11.58 -1.84
CA PRO A 116 12.48 -12.15 -1.24
C PRO A 116 12.76 -12.57 0.20
N ASN A 117 11.80 -12.31 1.09
CA ASN A 117 11.79 -12.92 2.41
C ASN A 117 11.46 -14.41 2.25
N SER A 118 12.33 -15.30 2.72
CA SER A 118 12.23 -16.75 2.55
C SER A 118 10.87 -17.32 2.99
N HIS A 119 10.26 -16.75 4.03
CA HIS A 119 8.96 -17.15 4.55
C HIS A 119 7.77 -16.79 3.64
N VAL A 120 7.89 -15.76 2.80
CA VAL A 120 6.82 -15.32 1.88
C VAL A 120 6.78 -16.20 0.62
N LEU A 121 7.95 -16.67 0.18
CA LEU A 121 8.06 -17.54 -1.00
C LEU A 121 7.37 -18.90 -0.82
N ALA A 122 7.28 -19.40 0.41
CA ALA A 122 6.66 -20.70 0.70
C ALA A 122 5.13 -20.71 0.47
N ALA A 123 4.49 -19.54 0.37
CA ALA A 123 3.04 -19.41 0.36
C ALA A 123 2.44 -18.82 -0.94
N MET A 124 3.24 -18.54 -1.97
CA MET A 124 2.79 -17.77 -3.13
C MET A 124 2.96 -18.48 -4.49
N PRO A 125 1.99 -18.34 -5.43
CA PRO A 125 2.18 -18.73 -6.82
C PRO A 125 3.21 -17.83 -7.53
N VAL A 126 3.93 -18.41 -8.49
CA VAL A 126 5.19 -17.92 -9.10
C VAL A 126 4.99 -16.78 -10.13
N GLU A 127 3.76 -16.32 -10.38
CA GLU A 127 3.42 -15.63 -11.64
C GLU A 127 3.87 -14.17 -11.77
N THR A 128 4.29 -13.50 -10.68
CA THR A 128 4.88 -12.15 -10.72
C THR A 128 5.88 -12.00 -9.56
N ILE A 129 6.91 -11.15 -9.71
CA ILE A 129 7.80 -10.81 -8.58
C ILE A 129 6.91 -10.19 -7.49
N PRO A 130 6.64 -10.89 -6.38
CA PRO A 130 5.60 -10.48 -5.47
C PRO A 130 6.02 -9.20 -4.74
N GLY A 131 5.07 -8.29 -4.58
CA GLY A 131 5.27 -7.07 -3.79
C GLY A 131 5.94 -5.89 -4.52
N VAL A 132 6.38 -6.03 -5.78
CA VAL A 132 6.89 -4.87 -6.53
C VAL A 132 5.74 -4.00 -7.02
N ASP A 133 5.85 -2.70 -6.75
CA ASP A 133 4.97 -1.69 -7.33
C ASP A 133 5.67 -0.96 -8.48
N MET A 134 5.38 -1.36 -9.72
CA MET A 134 5.97 -0.75 -10.92
C MET A 134 5.67 0.75 -11.03
N VAL A 135 4.51 1.19 -10.53
CA VAL A 135 4.18 2.62 -10.48
C VAL A 135 5.20 3.35 -9.62
N GLU A 136 5.59 2.78 -8.47
CA GLU A 136 6.56 3.39 -7.55
C GLU A 136 7.97 3.41 -8.13
N ILE A 137 8.34 2.34 -8.83
CA ILE A 137 9.62 2.27 -9.54
C ILE A 137 9.69 3.36 -10.62
N TYR A 138 8.64 3.53 -11.41
CA TYR A 138 8.62 4.53 -12.48
C TYR A 138 8.54 5.96 -11.95
N GLU A 139 7.78 6.20 -10.88
CA GLU A 139 7.78 7.49 -10.17
C GLU A 139 9.16 7.82 -9.61
N PHE A 140 9.84 6.83 -9.00
CA PHE A 140 11.20 6.98 -8.51
C PHE A 140 12.17 7.33 -9.63
N LEU A 141 12.15 6.58 -10.74
CA LEU A 141 13.03 6.83 -11.88
C LEU A 141 12.79 8.20 -12.52
N ALA A 142 11.52 8.59 -12.69
CA ALA A 142 11.15 9.91 -13.20
C ALA A 142 11.68 11.04 -12.29
N LYS A 143 11.59 10.87 -10.97
CA LYS A 143 12.14 11.84 -10.01
C LYS A 143 13.66 11.93 -10.10
N GLN A 144 14.36 10.80 -10.17
CA GLN A 144 15.83 10.78 -10.31
C GLN A 144 16.28 11.41 -11.64
N GLU A 145 15.52 11.20 -12.71
CA GLU A 145 15.77 11.85 -13.99
C GLU A 145 15.64 13.37 -13.87
N SER A 146 14.57 13.89 -13.27
CA SER A 146 14.39 15.34 -13.10
C SER A 146 15.49 15.99 -12.25
N GLU A 147 15.91 15.33 -11.17
CA GLU A 147 16.95 15.83 -10.27
C GLU A 147 18.35 15.82 -10.93
N ALA A 148 18.59 14.97 -11.92
CA ALA A 148 19.86 14.91 -12.64
C ALA A 148 20.04 16.04 -13.66
N TYR A 149 18.96 16.75 -14.01
CA TYR A 149 18.95 17.85 -14.99
C TYR A 149 18.80 19.24 -14.35
N GLU A 150 18.74 19.33 -13.02
CA GLU A 150 18.90 20.57 -12.23
C GLU A 150 20.35 20.79 -11.80
#